data_AF-A0A0C9XHF4-F1
#
_entry.id   AF-A0A0C9XHF4-F1
#
_cell.length_a   1.000
_cell.length_b   1.000
_cell.length_c   1.000
_cell.angle_alpha   90.00
_cell.angle_beta   90.00
_cell.angle_gamma   90.00
#
_symmetry.space_group_name_H-M   'P 1'
#
loop_
_entity.id
_entity.type
_entity.pdbx_description
1 polymer ?
#
loop_
_entity_poly.entity_id
_entity_poly.type
_entity_poly.pdbx_seq_one_letter_code
_entity_poly.pdbx_strand_id
1 'polypeptide(L)'
;MVNNVLYAYNHGMQVASHTWSHPYLTSLSQDQVVSQMSQIDLAIQRITGALPAFMRPPYGAFNDGVLEVAASRNQTVVVWDFDSGDSTGASPAQQMASYDSLVARRPNTILSLEHEVYETSAHEVIPYAIQKLKGAGYNLVTVAECLGMQPYQSVSAPMAQQAVSCTKYLISIPPSFTDFFNCMKPGNIPSTWHC
;
A
#
# COMPACT_ATOMS: atom_id res chain seq x y z
N MET A 1 11.38 -2.92 -5.62
CA MET A 1 9.98 -2.86 -5.15
C MET A 1 9.86 -3.15 -3.65
N VAL A 2 10.09 -4.38 -3.17
CA VAL A 2 9.94 -4.75 -1.73
C VAL A 2 10.71 -3.83 -0.78
N ASN A 3 11.99 -3.55 -1.09
CA ASN A 3 12.82 -2.69 -0.25
C ASN A 3 12.29 -1.26 -0.15
N ASN A 4 11.65 -0.73 -1.20
CA ASN A 4 11.11 0.63 -1.20
C ASN A 4 9.88 0.71 -0.28
N VAL A 5 9.02 -0.30 -0.32
CA VAL A 5 7.85 -0.40 0.58
C VAL A 5 8.30 -0.49 2.04
N LEU A 6 9.28 -1.35 2.32
CA LEU A 6 9.81 -1.50 3.68
C LEU A 6 10.53 -0.23 4.15
N TYR A 7 11.27 0.44 3.26
CA TYR A 7 11.90 1.72 3.54
C TYR A 7 10.85 2.77 3.92
N ALA A 8 9.82 2.97 3.09
CA ALA A 8 8.76 3.93 3.36
C ALA A 8 8.09 3.66 4.72
N TYR A 9 7.70 2.40 4.97
CA TYR A 9 7.09 1.99 6.23
C TYR A 9 7.99 2.27 7.44
N ASN A 10 9.26 1.87 7.40
CA ASN A 10 10.20 2.05 8.50
C ASN A 10 10.56 3.52 8.77
N HIS A 11 10.33 4.42 7.81
CA HIS A 11 10.55 5.86 7.95
C HIS A 11 9.26 6.62 8.29
N GLY A 12 8.21 5.91 8.73
CA GLY A 12 6.95 6.51 9.18
C GLY A 12 6.04 7.02 8.05
N MET A 13 6.34 6.67 6.80
CA MET A 13 5.43 6.93 5.68
C MET A 13 4.29 5.90 5.70
N GLN A 14 3.09 6.34 5.33
CA GLN A 14 1.94 5.45 5.24
C GLN A 14 1.97 4.67 3.92
N VAL A 15 1.90 3.34 4.03
CA VAL A 15 1.70 2.41 2.91
C VAL A 15 0.24 1.99 2.87
N ALA A 16 -0.42 2.16 1.71
CA ALA A 16 -1.84 1.87 1.52
C ALA A 16 -2.09 1.06 0.24
N SER A 17 -3.31 0.55 0.09
CA SER A 17 -3.70 -0.32 -1.02
C SER A 17 -4.01 0.48 -2.29
N HIS A 18 -3.52 0.02 -3.45
CA HIS A 18 -3.86 0.58 -4.76
C HIS A 18 -4.21 -0.49 -5.79
N THR A 19 -4.81 -1.59 -5.31
CA THR A 19 -5.11 -2.83 -6.07
C THR A 19 -3.86 -3.57 -6.53
N TRP A 20 -4.03 -4.79 -7.03
CA TRP A 20 -2.92 -5.64 -7.46
C TRP A 20 -2.41 -5.29 -8.86
N SER A 21 -3.33 -5.07 -9.81
CA SER A 21 -2.98 -4.89 -11.23
C SER A 21 -3.52 -3.59 -11.84
N HIS A 22 -3.93 -2.62 -11.02
CA HIS A 22 -4.44 -1.31 -11.44
C HIS A 22 -5.63 -1.34 -12.46
N PRO A 23 -6.65 -2.21 -12.29
CA PRO A 23 -7.82 -2.21 -13.17
C PRO A 23 -8.83 -1.11 -12.79
N TYR A 24 -9.72 -0.76 -13.72
CA TYR A 24 -10.93 0.01 -13.40
C TYR A 24 -11.86 -0.86 -12.54
N LEU A 25 -11.91 -0.61 -11.23
CA LEU A 25 -12.70 -1.44 -10.31
C LEU A 25 -14.20 -1.42 -10.62
N THR A 26 -14.70 -0.32 -11.20
CA THR A 26 -16.10 -0.15 -11.58
C THR A 26 -16.56 -1.05 -12.72
N SER A 27 -15.62 -1.65 -13.48
CA SER A 27 -15.93 -2.61 -14.55
C SER A 27 -15.80 -4.08 -14.11
N LEU A 28 -15.49 -4.34 -12.85
CA LEU A 28 -15.25 -5.68 -12.32
C LEU A 28 -16.47 -6.20 -11.55
N SER A 29 -16.57 -7.53 -11.44
CA SER A 29 -17.48 -8.14 -10.47
C SER A 29 -16.98 -7.93 -9.03
N GLN A 30 -17.88 -8.07 -8.05
CA GLN A 30 -17.53 -7.92 -6.64
C GLN A 30 -16.38 -8.84 -6.22
N ASP A 31 -16.41 -10.11 -6.63
CA ASP A 31 -15.34 -11.09 -6.35
C ASP A 31 -13.99 -10.68 -6.95
N GLN A 32 -14.02 -10.07 -8.14
CA GLN A 32 -12.81 -9.57 -8.79
C GLN A 32 -12.24 -8.36 -8.04
N VAL A 33 -13.09 -7.44 -7.56
CA VAL A 33 -12.67 -6.32 -6.70
C VAL A 33 -12.05 -6.84 -5.40
N VAL A 34 -12.71 -7.80 -4.74
CA VAL A 34 -12.19 -8.45 -3.52
C VAL A 34 -10.85 -9.10 -3.77
N SER A 35 -10.67 -9.79 -4.90
CA SER A 35 -9.40 -10.42 -5.27
C SER A 35 -8.28 -9.39 -5.47
N GLN A 36 -8.57 -8.29 -6.18
CA GLN A 36 -7.61 -7.21 -6.41
C GLN A 36 -7.12 -6.57 -5.11
N MET A 37 -8.03 -6.32 -4.16
CA MET A 37 -7.70 -5.71 -2.87
C MET A 37 -7.01 -6.70 -1.94
N SER A 38 -7.45 -7.97 -1.91
CA SER A 38 -6.86 -8.99 -1.04
C SER A 38 -5.41 -9.32 -1.41
N GLN A 39 -5.10 -9.41 -2.70
CA GLN A 39 -3.75 -9.74 -3.15
C GLN A 39 -2.72 -8.68 -2.73
N ILE A 40 -3.04 -7.39 -2.93
CA ILE A 40 -2.13 -6.30 -2.55
C ILE A 40 -2.04 -6.15 -1.03
N ASP A 41 -3.14 -6.28 -0.29
CA ASP A 41 -3.14 -6.16 1.17
C ASP A 41 -2.30 -7.27 1.82
N LEU A 42 -2.41 -8.51 1.30
CA LEU A 42 -1.57 -9.63 1.73
C LEU A 42 -0.09 -9.40 1.41
N ALA A 43 0.23 -8.79 0.27
CA ALA A 43 1.61 -8.46 -0.09
C ALA A 43 2.19 -7.40 0.86
N ILE A 44 1.44 -6.33 1.15
CA ILE A 44 1.86 -5.29 2.10
C ILE A 44 2.05 -5.89 3.49
N GLN A 45 1.11 -6.71 3.97
CA GLN A 45 1.20 -7.37 5.26
C GLN A 45 2.40 -8.31 5.35
N ARG A 46 2.73 -9.05 4.30
CA ARG A 46 3.92 -9.92 4.29
C ARG A 46 5.22 -9.14 4.40
N ILE A 47 5.30 -7.99 3.73
CA ILE A 47 6.52 -7.15 3.69
C ILE A 47 6.69 -6.37 4.99
N THR A 48 5.62 -5.78 5.51
CA THR A 48 5.67 -4.78 6.60
C THR A 48 5.14 -5.30 7.92
N GLY A 49 4.37 -6.39 7.91
CA GLY A 49 3.57 -6.84 9.04
C GLY A 49 2.25 -6.07 9.23
N ALA A 50 2.01 -5.01 8.45
CA ALA A 50 0.87 -4.13 8.62
C ALA A 50 -0.25 -4.41 7.60
N LEU A 51 -1.50 -4.45 8.06
CA LEU A 51 -2.70 -4.59 7.22
C LEU A 51 -3.28 -3.20 6.92
N PRO A 52 -3.32 -2.74 5.66
CA PRO A 52 -3.78 -1.38 5.31
C PRO A 52 -5.23 -1.08 5.71
N ALA A 53 -5.47 0.06 6.36
CA ALA A 53 -6.83 0.58 6.62
C ALA A 53 -7.33 1.54 5.52
N PHE A 54 -6.52 1.79 4.50
CA PHE A 54 -6.78 2.75 3.43
C PHE A 54 -6.53 2.14 2.07
N MET A 55 -7.33 2.57 1.09
CA MET A 55 -7.12 2.25 -0.31
C MET A 55 -7.44 3.46 -1.20
N ARG A 56 -6.71 3.58 -2.31
CA ARG A 56 -7.07 4.49 -3.40
C ARG A 56 -7.52 3.63 -4.59
N PRO A 57 -8.69 3.89 -5.19
CA PRO A 57 -9.08 3.18 -6.40
C PRO A 57 -8.25 3.69 -7.58
N PRO A 58 -7.76 2.80 -8.46
CA PRO A 58 -7.19 3.18 -9.74
C PRO A 58 -8.07 4.20 -10.48
N TYR A 59 -7.44 5.20 -11.10
CA TYR A 59 -8.11 6.28 -11.83
C TYR A 59 -9.07 7.14 -11.00
N GLY A 60 -9.09 7.00 -9.66
CA GLY A 60 -10.11 7.63 -8.82
C GLY A 60 -11.52 7.10 -9.04
N ALA A 61 -11.66 5.97 -9.76
CA ALA A 61 -12.96 5.45 -10.18
C ALA A 61 -13.53 4.46 -9.16
N PHE A 62 -14.68 4.80 -8.58
CA PHE A 62 -15.43 3.95 -7.65
C PHE A 62 -16.93 4.05 -7.89
N ASN A 63 -17.67 3.05 -7.44
CA ASN A 63 -19.14 2.99 -7.40
C ASN A 63 -19.59 2.31 -6.10
N ASP A 64 -20.89 2.19 -5.88
CA ASP A 64 -21.44 1.60 -4.64
C ASP A 64 -20.90 0.19 -4.34
N GLY A 65 -20.72 -0.64 -5.37
CA GLY A 65 -20.14 -1.98 -5.20
C GLY A 65 -18.68 -1.95 -4.74
N VAL A 66 -17.87 -1.03 -5.26
CA VAL A 66 -16.49 -0.82 -4.80
C VAL A 66 -16.47 -0.30 -3.35
N LEU A 67 -17.36 0.64 -3.02
CA LEU A 67 -17.48 1.18 -1.67
C LEU A 67 -17.94 0.12 -0.67
N GLU A 68 -18.89 -0.74 -1.03
CA GLU A 68 -19.36 -1.85 -0.20
C GLU A 68 -18.24 -2.85 0.07
N VAL A 69 -17.45 -3.22 -0.96
CA VAL A 69 -16.29 -4.10 -0.77
C VAL A 69 -15.27 -3.43 0.15
N ALA A 70 -14.93 -2.16 -0.05
CA ALA A 70 -13.99 -1.45 0.81
C ALA A 70 -14.49 -1.39 2.27
N ALA A 71 -15.77 -1.09 2.48
CA ALA A 71 -16.40 -1.05 3.80
C ALA A 71 -16.38 -2.43 4.49
N SER A 72 -16.74 -3.51 3.78
CA SER A 72 -16.69 -4.88 4.31
C SER A 72 -15.29 -5.33 4.75
N ARG A 73 -14.26 -4.65 4.23
CA ARG A 73 -12.84 -4.88 4.50
C ARG A 73 -12.25 -3.87 5.49
N ASN A 74 -13.05 -3.00 6.10
CA ASN A 74 -12.62 -1.90 6.97
C ASN A 74 -11.56 -0.99 6.30
N GLN A 75 -11.68 -0.78 4.99
CA GLN A 75 -10.80 0.12 4.24
C GLN A 75 -11.53 1.42 3.90
N THR A 76 -10.88 2.54 4.21
CA THR A 76 -11.33 3.87 3.80
C THR A 76 -10.87 4.13 2.37
N VAL A 77 -11.82 4.48 1.50
CA VAL A 77 -11.54 4.89 0.11
C VAL A 77 -11.10 6.34 0.11
N VAL A 78 -9.94 6.61 -0.48
CA VAL A 78 -9.32 7.93 -0.52
C VAL A 78 -9.14 8.40 -1.95
N VAL A 79 -9.58 9.63 -2.22
CA VAL A 79 -9.35 10.38 -3.46
C VAL A 79 -8.77 11.76 -3.11
N TRP A 80 -8.36 12.55 -4.09
CA TRP A 80 -7.58 13.77 -3.90
C TRP A 80 -8.39 15.06 -4.12
N ASP A 81 -7.93 16.15 -3.52
CA ASP A 81 -8.47 17.51 -3.73
C ASP A 81 -7.71 18.25 -4.85
N PHE A 82 -6.47 17.85 -5.09
CA PHE A 82 -5.56 18.48 -6.03
C PHE A 82 -4.79 17.42 -6.81
N ASP A 83 -4.74 17.58 -8.13
CA ASP A 83 -4.00 16.74 -9.06
C ASP A 83 -2.91 17.59 -9.70
N SER A 84 -1.65 17.14 -9.65
CA SER A 84 -0.56 17.84 -10.32
C SER A 84 -0.64 17.75 -11.84
N GLY A 85 -1.32 16.73 -12.35
CA GLY A 85 -1.39 16.40 -13.76
C GLY A 85 -0.17 15.65 -14.27
N ASP A 86 0.72 15.14 -13.39
CA ASP A 86 1.93 14.41 -13.79
C ASP A 86 1.63 13.21 -14.70
N SER A 87 0.55 12.49 -14.42
CA SER A 87 0.07 11.35 -15.20
C SER A 87 -0.70 11.75 -16.47
N THR A 88 -1.09 13.02 -16.61
CA THR A 88 -1.89 13.55 -17.74
C THR A 88 -1.07 14.37 -18.74
N GLY A 89 0.26 14.42 -18.57
CA GLY A 89 1.17 15.08 -19.49
C GLY A 89 1.56 16.51 -19.12
N ALA A 90 1.28 16.96 -17.89
CA ALA A 90 1.78 18.24 -17.40
C ALA A 90 3.31 18.21 -17.28
N SER A 91 3.99 19.18 -17.89
CA SER A 91 5.43 19.38 -17.70
C SER A 91 5.77 19.77 -16.25
N PRO A 92 7.00 19.55 -15.76
CA PRO A 92 7.40 19.95 -14.41
C PRO A 92 7.12 21.43 -14.12
N ALA A 93 7.34 22.32 -15.08
CA ALA A 93 7.03 23.74 -14.95
C ALA A 93 5.52 24.00 -14.74
N GLN A 94 4.66 23.27 -15.45
CA GLN A 94 3.20 23.38 -15.26
C GLN A 94 2.78 22.85 -13.88
N GLN A 95 3.35 21.72 -13.44
CA GLN A 95 3.07 21.16 -12.12
C GLN A 95 3.50 22.13 -11.01
N MET A 96 4.71 22.71 -11.10
CA MET A 96 5.20 23.72 -10.15
C MET A 96 4.30 24.96 -10.12
N ALA A 97 3.83 25.45 -11.27
CA ALA A 97 2.88 26.56 -11.34
C ALA A 97 1.51 26.22 -10.72
N SER A 98 1.05 24.97 -10.86
CA SER A 98 -0.16 24.48 -10.19
C SER A 98 -0.02 24.50 -8.67
N TYR A 99 1.15 24.13 -8.14
CA TYR A 99 1.47 24.24 -6.71
C TYR A 99 1.51 25.68 -6.21
N ASP A 100 2.09 26.61 -6.99
CA ASP A 100 2.08 28.03 -6.65
C ASP A 100 0.64 28.57 -6.55
N SER A 101 -0.20 28.19 -7.52
CA SER A 101 -1.62 28.55 -7.56
C SER A 101 -2.40 27.92 -6.40
N LEU A 102 -2.10 26.67 -6.03
CA LEU A 102 -2.70 25.98 -4.88
C LEU A 102 -2.37 26.70 -3.57
N VAL A 103 -1.10 27.03 -3.35
CA VAL A 103 -0.64 27.74 -2.15
C VAL A 103 -1.29 29.13 -2.06
N ALA A 104 -1.38 29.85 -3.18
CA ALA A 104 -2.02 31.18 -3.23
C ALA A 104 -3.49 31.15 -2.82
N ARG A 105 -4.22 30.05 -3.10
CA ARG A 105 -5.62 29.85 -2.69
C ARG A 105 -5.80 29.55 -1.20
N ARG A 106 -4.73 29.16 -0.49
CA ARG A 106 -4.73 28.91 0.97
C ARG A 106 -5.87 27.97 1.45
N PRO A 107 -6.11 26.80 0.82
CA PRO A 107 -7.09 25.85 1.33
C PRO A 107 -6.73 25.37 2.75
N ASN A 108 -7.74 24.99 3.54
CA ASN A 108 -7.49 24.52 4.92
C ASN A 108 -6.74 23.18 4.96
N THR A 109 -7.01 22.30 3.99
CA THR A 109 -6.40 20.97 3.84
C THR A 109 -6.09 20.73 2.37
N ILE A 110 -5.09 19.90 2.11
CA ILE A 110 -4.68 19.51 0.76
C ILE A 110 -4.37 18.03 0.78
N LEU A 111 -5.10 17.25 -0.01
CA LEU A 111 -4.67 15.92 -0.40
C LEU A 111 -4.24 15.93 -1.87
N SER A 112 -2.92 15.84 -2.09
CA SER A 112 -2.30 15.91 -3.42
C SER A 112 -2.19 14.53 -4.07
N LEU A 113 -2.50 14.44 -5.36
CA LEU A 113 -2.20 13.29 -6.21
C LEU A 113 -0.92 13.53 -7.02
N GLU A 114 -0.02 12.55 -6.92
CA GLU A 114 1.25 12.45 -7.64
C GLU A 114 1.54 10.95 -7.87
N HIS A 115 2.49 10.67 -8.76
CA HIS A 115 2.96 9.32 -9.05
C HIS A 115 4.50 9.27 -9.04
N GLU A 116 5.05 8.48 -8.13
CA GLU A 116 6.49 8.34 -7.93
C GLU A 116 7.22 7.64 -9.08
N VAL A 117 6.47 7.01 -10.00
CA VAL A 117 7.02 6.35 -11.20
C VAL A 117 7.55 7.34 -12.24
N TYR A 118 7.22 8.64 -12.12
CA TYR A 118 7.77 9.69 -12.95
C TYR A 118 8.98 10.33 -12.24
N GLU A 119 10.17 10.12 -12.80
CA GLU A 119 11.43 10.65 -12.26
C GLU A 119 11.38 12.17 -12.00
N THR A 120 10.77 12.92 -12.91
CA THR A 120 10.63 14.38 -12.76
C THR A 120 9.68 14.75 -11.62
N SER A 121 8.61 13.98 -11.40
CA SER A 121 7.75 14.17 -10.22
C SER A 121 8.57 13.97 -8.95
N ALA A 122 9.27 12.84 -8.83
CA ALA A 122 10.03 12.47 -7.63
C ALA A 122 11.21 13.40 -7.33
N HIS A 123 11.97 13.82 -8.34
CA HIS A 123 13.26 14.50 -8.16
C HIS A 123 13.25 16.01 -8.43
N GLU A 124 12.22 16.54 -9.09
CA GLU A 124 12.13 17.97 -9.39
C GLU A 124 10.90 18.62 -8.74
N VAL A 125 9.71 18.08 -9.00
CA VAL A 125 8.44 18.69 -8.59
C VAL A 125 8.18 18.52 -7.10
N ILE A 126 8.34 17.32 -6.56
CA ILE A 126 8.11 17.06 -5.12
C ILE A 126 9.01 17.91 -4.22
N PRO A 127 10.34 18.03 -4.45
CA PRO A 127 11.18 18.92 -3.65
C PRO A 127 10.70 20.38 -3.67
N TYR A 128 10.28 20.88 -4.83
CA TYR A 128 9.71 22.22 -4.98
C TYR A 128 8.39 22.37 -4.22
N ALA A 129 7.47 21.42 -4.40
CA ALA A 129 6.16 21.39 -3.75
C ALA A 129 6.30 21.38 -2.22
N ILE A 130 7.20 20.55 -1.67
CA ILE A 130 7.50 20.50 -0.23
C ILE A 130 7.94 21.88 0.28
N GLN A 131 8.87 22.54 -0.42
CA GLN A 131 9.33 23.88 -0.03
C GLN A 131 8.18 24.89 -0.04
N LYS A 132 7.34 24.89 -1.08
CA LYS A 132 6.21 25.81 -1.23
C LYS A 132 5.14 25.60 -0.17
N LEU A 133 4.74 24.35 0.07
CA LEU A 133 3.73 24.00 1.07
C LEU A 133 4.20 24.33 2.48
N LYS A 134 5.43 23.95 2.84
CA LYS A 134 6.00 24.30 4.15
C LYS A 134 6.17 25.81 4.33
N GLY A 135 6.63 26.51 3.29
CA GLY A 135 6.75 27.97 3.30
C GLY A 135 5.41 28.69 3.46
N ALA A 136 4.31 28.06 3.03
CA ALA A 136 2.96 28.55 3.25
C ALA A 136 2.39 28.21 4.64
N GLY A 137 3.11 27.44 5.46
CA GLY A 137 2.69 27.04 6.80
C GLY A 137 1.92 25.72 6.88
N TYR A 138 1.93 24.89 5.84
CA TYR A 138 1.37 23.54 5.92
C TYR A 138 2.34 22.58 6.60
N ASN A 139 1.77 21.65 7.38
CA ASN A 139 2.47 20.46 7.85
C ASN A 139 2.22 19.32 6.88
N LEU A 140 3.28 18.61 6.51
CA LEU A 140 3.19 17.43 5.66
C LEU A 140 3.02 16.21 6.56
N VAL A 141 1.87 15.56 6.44
CA VAL A 141 1.42 14.46 7.31
C VAL A 141 0.93 13.29 6.47
N THR A 142 0.77 12.13 7.09
CA THR A 142 0.12 10.99 6.43
C THR A 142 -1.37 11.24 6.22
N VAL A 143 -2.02 10.49 5.33
CA VAL A 143 -3.48 10.58 5.14
C VAL A 143 -4.22 10.20 6.43
N ALA A 144 -3.75 9.17 7.11
CA ALA A 144 -4.32 8.73 8.37
C ALA A 144 -4.25 9.83 9.45
N GLU A 145 -3.11 10.51 9.57
CA GLU A 145 -2.94 11.63 10.50
C GLU A 145 -3.83 12.83 10.13
N CYS A 146 -3.92 13.17 8.84
CA CYS A 146 -4.82 14.21 8.34
C CYS A 146 -6.29 13.96 8.72
N LEU A 147 -6.71 12.69 8.70
CA LEU A 147 -8.08 12.26 9.03
C LEU A 147 -8.28 11.88 10.50
N GLY A 148 -7.23 11.89 11.33
CA GLY A 148 -7.31 11.45 12.73
C GLY A 148 -7.64 9.96 12.90
N MET A 149 -7.20 9.12 11.96
CA MET A 149 -7.50 7.69 11.89
C MET A 149 -6.24 6.84 12.07
N GLN A 150 -6.42 5.53 12.32
CA GLN A 150 -5.30 4.58 12.33
C GLN A 150 -4.92 4.18 10.89
N PRO A 151 -3.63 4.24 10.50
CA PRO A 151 -3.20 3.92 9.13
C PRO A 151 -3.38 2.44 8.75
N TYR A 152 -3.42 1.57 9.76
CA TYR A 152 -3.46 0.13 9.63
C TYR A 152 -4.55 -0.46 10.51
N GLN A 153 -5.19 -1.52 10.04
CA GLN A 153 -6.19 -2.28 10.80
C GLN A 153 -5.52 -3.11 11.91
N SER A 154 -4.31 -3.59 11.62
CA SER A 154 -3.48 -4.35 12.56
C SER A 154 -2.02 -4.27 12.14
N VAL A 155 -1.11 -4.42 13.10
CA VAL A 155 0.34 -4.55 12.88
C VAL A 155 0.83 -5.78 13.62
N SER A 156 1.53 -6.68 12.91
CA SER A 156 2.14 -7.89 13.44
C SER A 156 3.60 -8.02 12.98
N ALA A 157 4.31 -9.04 13.45
CA ALA A 157 5.67 -9.29 12.97
C ALA A 157 5.66 -9.66 11.46
N PRO A 158 6.56 -9.08 10.63
CA PRO A 158 6.63 -9.39 9.21
C PRO A 158 6.76 -10.89 8.96
N MET A 159 5.97 -11.42 8.02
CA MET A 159 5.97 -12.87 7.73
C MET A 159 7.32 -13.36 7.18
N ALA A 160 8.13 -12.48 6.58
CA ALA A 160 9.49 -12.81 6.14
C ALA A 160 10.45 -13.15 7.31
N GLN A 161 10.12 -12.71 8.54
CA GLN A 161 10.87 -13.06 9.76
C GLN A 161 10.24 -14.23 10.53
N GLN A 162 9.05 -14.68 10.12
CA GLN A 162 8.48 -15.94 10.57
C GLN A 162 9.08 -17.09 9.74
N ALA A 163 10.41 -17.20 9.75
CA ALA A 163 11.04 -18.48 9.49
C ALA A 163 10.40 -19.44 10.50
N VAL A 164 9.75 -20.48 9.99
CA VAL A 164 9.06 -21.49 10.77
C VAL A 164 10.04 -21.98 11.83
N SER A 165 9.90 -21.52 13.07
CA SER A 165 10.48 -22.22 14.19
C SER A 165 9.71 -23.52 14.24
N CYS A 166 10.24 -24.54 13.56
CA CYS A 166 9.95 -25.93 13.84
C CYS A 166 10.43 -26.20 15.27
N THR A 167 9.73 -25.62 16.24
CA THR A 167 9.82 -26.04 17.62
C THR A 167 9.25 -27.44 17.60
N LYS A 168 10.18 -28.40 17.68
CA LYS A 168 9.96 -29.83 17.72
C LYS A 168 9.08 -30.12 18.94
N TYR A 169 7.77 -29.98 18.81
CA TYR A 169 6.82 -30.55 19.76
C TYR A 169 6.91 -32.06 19.57
N LEU A 170 7.83 -32.68 20.31
CA LEU A 170 7.86 -34.13 20.51
C LEU A 170 6.66 -34.49 21.37
N ILE A 171 5.49 -34.56 20.74
CA ILE A 171 4.34 -35.24 21.30
C ILE A 171 4.60 -36.73 21.06
N SER A 172 4.78 -37.49 22.13
CA SER A 172 4.86 -38.95 22.08
C SER A 172 3.49 -39.51 21.67
N ILE A 173 3.35 -39.92 20.42
CA ILE A 173 2.13 -40.57 19.91
C ILE A 173 2.32 -42.10 20.00
N PRO A 174 1.41 -42.85 20.65
CA PRO A 174 1.46 -44.30 20.71
C PRO A 174 1.15 -44.95 19.34
N PRO A 175 1.63 -46.18 19.08
CA PRO A 175 1.60 -46.79 17.75
C PRO A 175 0.23 -47.43 17.46
N SER A 176 -0.73 -46.65 16.97
CA SER A 176 -1.80 -47.14 16.11
C SER A 176 -2.50 -45.96 15.44
N PHE A 177 -2.94 -46.15 14.19
CA PHE A 177 -3.48 -45.18 13.23
C PHE A 177 -2.47 -44.62 12.22
N THR A 178 -2.22 -45.45 11.21
CA THR A 178 -2.06 -45.00 9.82
C THR A 178 -3.34 -44.30 9.36
N ASP A 179 -3.27 -43.00 9.02
CA ASP A 179 -3.76 -42.51 7.72
C ASP A 179 -3.55 -41.00 7.48
N PHE A 180 -3.04 -40.71 6.27
CA PHE A 180 -3.14 -39.49 5.47
C PHE A 180 -2.79 -38.12 6.06
N PHE A 181 -1.51 -37.73 5.89
CA PHE A 181 -1.17 -36.44 5.28
C PHE A 181 0.05 -36.62 4.36
N ASN A 182 -0.19 -36.61 3.04
CA ASN A 182 0.85 -36.60 2.02
C ASN A 182 1.57 -35.25 2.05
N CYS A 183 2.75 -35.19 2.69
CA CYS A 183 3.74 -34.18 2.39
C CYS A 183 4.50 -34.62 1.13
N MET A 184 4.14 -34.04 -0.03
CA MET A 184 4.90 -34.22 -1.27
C MET A 184 6.31 -33.64 -1.10
N LYS A 185 7.34 -34.48 -1.26
CA LYS A 185 8.75 -34.06 -1.38
C LYS A 185 9.10 -33.83 -2.86
N PRO A 186 9.81 -32.76 -3.23
CA PRO A 186 10.65 -32.78 -4.42
C PRO A 186 11.91 -33.62 -4.13
N GLY A 187 12.19 -34.56 -5.02
CA GLY A 187 13.41 -35.36 -5.00
C GLY A 187 14.66 -34.56 -5.39
N ASN A 188 15.78 -34.94 -4.76
CA ASN A 188 17.17 -34.83 -5.20
C ASN A 188 17.62 -33.57 -5.97
N ILE A 189 18.22 -32.63 -5.24
CA ILE A 189 19.37 -31.84 -5.73
C ILE A 189 20.42 -31.78 -4.61
N PRO A 190 21.70 -32.10 -4.85
CA PRO A 190 22.70 -32.22 -3.81
C PRO A 190 23.32 -30.87 -3.42
N SER A 191 23.60 -30.78 -2.12
CA SER A 191 24.67 -30.05 -1.43
C SER A 191 24.68 -28.51 -1.39
N THR A 192 24.79 -28.05 -0.14
CA THR A 192 25.21 -26.73 0.36
C THR A 192 24.19 -25.58 0.34
N TRP A 193 23.53 -25.40 1.48
CA TRP A 193 23.28 -24.06 2.03
C TRP A 193 23.64 -24.09 3.52
N HIS A 194 24.64 -23.29 3.88
CA HIS A 194 24.94 -22.95 5.28
C HIS A 194 23.81 -22.06 5.83
N CYS A 195 23.63 -22.11 7.15
CA CYS A 195 22.76 -21.20 7.90
C CYS A 195 23.18 -19.74 7.72
#